data_AF-A0A7S4A5G8-F1
#
_entry.id   AF-A0A7S4A5G8-F1
#
_cell.length_a   1.000
_cell.length_b   1.000
_cell.length_c   1.000
_cell.angle_alpha   90.00
_cell.angle_beta   90.00
_cell.angle_gamma   90.00
#
_symmetry.space_group_name_H-M   'P 1'
#
loop_
_entity.id
_entity.type
_entity.pdbx_description
1 polymer ?
#
loop_
_entity_poly.entity_id
_entity_poly.type
_entity_poly.pdbx_seq_one_letter_code
_entity_poly.pdbx_strand_id
1 'polypeptide(L)'
;MLSKTKSAAPTLRGNEKAAAKALERSVDLATHPPPSDELIQACADAFSRSPPSVAEAGVRHLRKKLQAADRNYDVALLSCGVAGRVVAASPAAQKAVGAGDGGKKFMAVMLKQACDRRPSQLQKGARQLIETWQQTYASNPGLPYFATVAVELAAFKHQNGEAPSAAPTDALQFAGGPQLQRRGAASGMDDSASLSAASLQRHREAAEAAQIRQAIADQHTTLDEAPTSTSQEEAMLARAMEESRQSASASAPDAFAPVPQTDPFAAPPSPTLPPRPPAADPFAAPP
;
A
#
# COMPACT_ATOMS: atom_id res chain seq x y z
N MET A 1 29.04 25.57 -26.62
CA MET A 1 28.12 24.60 -27.27
C MET A 1 27.19 24.05 -26.20
N LEU A 2 25.91 24.43 -26.20
CA LEU A 2 24.91 23.99 -25.22
C LEU A 2 24.27 22.69 -25.72
N SER A 3 24.69 21.57 -25.14
CA SER A 3 24.14 20.24 -25.44
C SER A 3 22.71 20.14 -24.91
N LYS A 4 21.74 20.14 -25.83
CA LYS A 4 20.33 19.82 -25.57
C LYS A 4 20.24 18.40 -24.97
N THR A 5 19.93 18.31 -23.68
CA THR A 5 19.48 17.08 -23.04
C THR A 5 18.12 16.69 -23.62
N LYS A 6 18.13 15.70 -24.51
CA LYS A 6 16.91 15.10 -25.07
C LYS A 6 16.16 14.40 -23.93
N SER A 7 14.95 14.85 -23.70
CA SER A 7 14.03 14.46 -22.63
C SER A 7 13.81 12.95 -22.51
N ALA A 8 14.06 12.39 -21.32
CA ALA A 8 13.73 11.01 -20.91
C ALA A 8 12.25 10.82 -20.50
N ALA A 9 11.42 11.86 -20.65
CA ALA A 9 10.01 11.86 -20.21
C ALA A 9 9.04 10.90 -20.96
N PRO A 10 9.20 10.58 -22.26
CA PRO A 10 8.24 9.71 -22.95
C PRO A 10 8.32 8.25 -22.50
N THR A 11 9.51 7.77 -22.16
CA THR A 11 9.76 6.37 -21.76
C THR A 11 9.19 6.07 -20.37
N LEU A 12 9.31 7.01 -19.43
CA LEU A 12 8.77 6.87 -18.07
C LEU A 12 7.24 6.81 -18.06
N ARG A 13 6.56 7.68 -18.82
CA ARG A 13 5.08 7.64 -18.95
C ARG A 13 4.58 6.37 -19.65
N GLY A 14 5.35 5.86 -20.62
CA GLY A 14 5.05 4.57 -21.27
C GLY A 14 5.06 3.41 -20.27
N ASN A 15 6.05 3.40 -19.38
CA ASN A 15 6.19 2.40 -18.33
C ASN A 15 5.10 2.51 -17.26
N GLU A 16 4.72 3.73 -16.84
CA GLU A 16 3.61 3.93 -15.90
C GLU A 16 2.27 3.41 -16.44
N LYS A 17 1.99 3.65 -17.74
CA LYS A 17 0.76 3.15 -18.36
C LYS A 17 0.74 1.62 -18.46
N ALA A 18 1.90 1.01 -18.73
CA ALA A 18 2.03 -0.45 -18.73
C ALA A 18 1.86 -1.03 -17.31
N ALA A 19 2.47 -0.39 -16.30
CA ALA A 19 2.32 -0.77 -14.90
C ALA A 19 0.88 -0.64 -14.41
N ALA A 20 0.17 0.45 -14.79
CA ALA A 20 -1.25 0.61 -14.50
C ALA A 20 -2.09 -0.50 -15.11
N LYS A 21 -1.86 -0.88 -16.37
CA LYS A 21 -2.56 -2.01 -16.99
C LYS A 21 -2.24 -3.35 -16.33
N ALA A 22 -1.00 -3.56 -15.89
CA ALA A 22 -0.63 -4.76 -15.15
C ALA A 22 -1.35 -4.83 -13.80
N LEU A 23 -1.45 -3.70 -13.09
CA LEU A 23 -2.19 -3.62 -11.83
C LEU A 23 -3.70 -3.81 -12.04
N GLU A 24 -4.28 -3.25 -13.11
CA GLU A 24 -5.68 -3.48 -13.48
C GLU A 24 -5.95 -4.98 -13.72
N ARG A 25 -5.04 -5.69 -14.40
CA ARG A 25 -5.14 -7.15 -14.59
C ARG A 25 -5.04 -7.92 -13.27
N SER A 26 -4.19 -7.47 -12.35
CA SER A 26 -4.10 -8.09 -11.02
C SER A 26 -5.40 -7.93 -10.23
N VAL A 27 -6.03 -6.74 -10.29
CA VAL A 27 -7.38 -6.51 -9.77
C VAL A 27 -8.38 -7.42 -10.48
N ASP A 28 -8.26 -7.59 -11.80
CA ASP A 28 -9.16 -8.46 -12.56
C ASP A 28 -9.13 -9.90 -12.07
N LEU A 29 -7.94 -10.45 -11.89
CA LEU A 29 -7.73 -11.81 -11.39
C LEU A 29 -8.24 -11.97 -9.95
N ALA A 30 -7.93 -11.03 -9.06
CA ALA A 30 -8.34 -11.09 -7.66
C ALA A 30 -9.85 -10.95 -7.43
N THR A 31 -10.58 -10.43 -8.43
CA THR A 31 -12.03 -10.22 -8.35
C THR A 31 -12.81 -11.16 -9.27
N HIS A 32 -12.14 -12.10 -9.93
CA HIS A 32 -12.76 -13.13 -10.75
C HIS A 32 -13.14 -14.33 -9.88
N PRO A 33 -14.36 -14.86 -9.98
CA PRO A 33 -14.74 -16.08 -9.28
C PRO A 33 -14.07 -17.32 -9.92
N PRO A 34 -13.61 -18.32 -9.15
CA PRO A 34 -13.74 -18.46 -7.71
C PRO A 34 -12.79 -17.55 -6.90
N PRO A 35 -13.15 -17.18 -5.65
CA PRO A 35 -12.27 -16.43 -4.75
C PRO A 35 -10.96 -17.19 -4.52
N SER A 36 -9.84 -16.46 -4.56
CA SER A 36 -8.53 -16.98 -4.19
C SER A 36 -7.80 -15.96 -3.31
N ASP A 37 -7.54 -16.34 -2.06
CA ASP A 37 -6.77 -15.53 -1.12
C ASP A 37 -5.36 -15.24 -1.63
N GLU A 38 -4.75 -16.18 -2.36
CA GLU A 38 -3.44 -15.99 -2.98
C GLU A 38 -3.46 -14.89 -4.03
N LEU A 39 -4.50 -14.84 -4.88
CA LEU A 39 -4.64 -13.78 -5.88
C LEU A 39 -4.93 -12.43 -5.24
N ILE A 40 -5.71 -12.41 -4.15
CA ILE A 40 -6.00 -11.19 -3.38
C ILE A 40 -4.72 -10.67 -2.71
N GLN A 41 -3.91 -11.56 -2.12
CA GLN A 41 -2.64 -11.18 -1.51
C GLN A 41 -1.64 -10.71 -2.57
N ALA A 42 -1.52 -11.41 -3.70
CA ALA A 42 -0.66 -10.99 -4.80
C ALA A 42 -1.07 -9.61 -5.36
N CYS A 43 -2.37 -9.31 -5.39
CA CYS A 43 -2.88 -7.98 -5.74
C CYS A 43 -2.46 -6.93 -4.70
N ALA A 44 -2.63 -7.21 -3.41
CA ALA A 44 -2.18 -6.32 -2.35
C ALA A 44 -0.67 -6.04 -2.43
N ASP A 45 0.15 -7.06 -2.71
CA ASP A 45 1.60 -6.94 -2.90
C ASP A 45 1.96 -6.17 -4.18
N ALA A 46 1.13 -6.22 -5.22
CA ALA A 46 1.29 -5.38 -6.40
C ALA A 46 1.02 -3.90 -6.07
N PHE A 47 0.00 -3.61 -5.26
CA PHE A 47 -0.31 -2.26 -4.80
C PHE A 47 0.75 -1.68 -3.85
N SER A 48 1.35 -2.50 -2.97
CA SER A 48 2.38 -2.03 -2.04
C SER A 48 3.65 -1.58 -2.75
N ARG A 49 3.96 -2.18 -3.91
CA ARG A 49 5.11 -1.83 -4.76
C ARG A 49 4.80 -0.77 -5.83
N SER A 50 3.53 -0.37 -5.96
CA SER A 50 3.10 0.56 -7.01
C SER A 50 3.30 2.02 -6.62
N PRO A 51 3.73 2.89 -7.55
CA PRO A 51 3.77 4.34 -7.31
C PRO A 51 2.34 4.92 -7.20
N PRO A 52 2.17 6.11 -6.61
CA PRO A 52 0.85 6.72 -6.38
C PRO A 52 -0.03 6.83 -7.62
N SER A 53 0.53 7.23 -8.77
CA SER A 53 -0.19 7.37 -10.04
C SER A 53 -0.80 6.04 -10.52
N VAL A 54 -0.06 4.94 -10.34
CA VAL A 54 -0.47 3.58 -10.72
C VAL A 54 -1.48 3.03 -9.73
N ALA A 55 -1.27 3.23 -8.42
CA ALA A 55 -2.23 2.84 -7.39
C ALA A 55 -3.58 3.55 -7.55
N GLU A 56 -3.59 4.85 -7.90
CA GLU A 56 -4.83 5.58 -8.22
C GLU A 56 -5.58 5.00 -9.42
N ALA A 57 -4.87 4.55 -10.46
CA ALA A 57 -5.47 3.88 -11.60
C ALA A 57 -6.08 2.52 -11.18
N GLY A 58 -5.35 1.74 -10.38
CA GLY A 58 -5.84 0.47 -9.82
C GLY A 58 -7.09 0.65 -8.95
N VAL A 59 -7.09 1.62 -8.02
CA VAL A 59 -8.26 1.94 -7.18
C VAL A 59 -9.45 2.42 -8.02
N ARG A 60 -9.20 3.19 -9.09
CA ARG A 60 -10.25 3.60 -10.03
C ARG A 60 -10.87 2.40 -10.74
N HIS A 61 -10.08 1.40 -11.14
CA HIS A 61 -10.58 0.16 -11.74
C HIS A 61 -11.36 -0.68 -10.74
N LEU A 62 -10.84 -0.84 -9.52
CA LEU A 62 -11.52 -1.52 -8.42
C LEU A 62 -12.89 -0.90 -8.10
N ARG A 63 -12.98 0.44 -8.11
CA ARG A 63 -14.26 1.15 -7.95
C ARG A 63 -15.29 0.75 -9.00
N LYS A 64 -14.88 0.64 -10.28
CA LYS A 64 -15.78 0.25 -11.37
C LYS A 64 -16.35 -1.14 -11.14
N LYS A 65 -15.54 -2.07 -10.64
CA LYS A 65 -15.98 -3.42 -10.30
C LYS A 65 -16.95 -3.43 -9.11
N LEU A 66 -16.65 -2.67 -8.07
CA LEU A 66 -17.56 -2.50 -6.93
C LEU A 66 -18.92 -1.88 -7.34
N GLN A 67 -18.90 -0.96 -8.31
CA GLN A 67 -20.12 -0.34 -8.84
C GLN A 67 -20.96 -1.32 -9.69
N ALA A 68 -20.38 -2.40 -10.19
CA ALA A 68 -21.07 -3.40 -11.02
C ALA A 68 -21.93 -4.39 -10.21
N ALA A 69 -22.21 -4.11 -8.93
CA ALA A 69 -22.99 -4.97 -8.04
C ALA A 69 -24.35 -5.41 -8.60
N ASP A 70 -25.04 -4.51 -9.32
CA ASP A 70 -26.35 -4.81 -9.94
C ASP A 70 -26.24 -5.83 -11.08
N ARG A 71 -25.07 -5.96 -11.71
CA ARG A 71 -24.81 -6.87 -12.84
C ARG A 71 -24.12 -8.15 -12.40
N ASN A 72 -23.22 -8.05 -11.42
CA ASN A 72 -22.42 -9.15 -10.92
C ASN A 72 -22.10 -8.93 -9.43
N TYR A 73 -22.98 -9.46 -8.59
CA TYR A 73 -22.87 -9.33 -7.13
C TYR A 73 -21.59 -9.98 -6.59
N ASP A 74 -21.20 -11.14 -7.11
CA ASP A 74 -20.02 -11.86 -6.63
C ASP A 74 -18.74 -11.07 -6.90
N VAL A 75 -18.61 -10.48 -8.10
CA VAL A 75 -17.47 -9.59 -8.43
C VAL A 75 -17.45 -8.37 -7.52
N ALA A 76 -18.59 -7.76 -7.21
CA ALA A 76 -18.65 -6.60 -6.32
C ALA A 76 -18.27 -6.97 -4.87
N LEU A 77 -18.71 -8.14 -4.39
CA LEU A 77 -18.35 -8.68 -3.08
C LEU A 77 -16.83 -8.92 -2.97
N LEU A 78 -16.25 -9.58 -3.97
CA LEU A 78 -14.79 -9.79 -4.03
C LEU A 78 -14.03 -8.47 -4.14
N SER A 79 -14.54 -7.52 -4.92
CA SER A 79 -13.95 -6.17 -5.03
C SER A 79 -13.94 -5.43 -3.70
N CYS A 80 -14.98 -5.61 -2.87
CA CYS A 80 -15.03 -5.09 -1.51
C CYS A 80 -13.92 -5.71 -0.65
N GLY A 81 -13.77 -7.04 -0.67
CA GLY A 81 -12.69 -7.73 0.06
C GLY A 81 -11.28 -7.31 -0.40
N VAL A 82 -11.06 -7.22 -1.71
CA VAL A 82 -9.79 -6.74 -2.30
C VAL A 82 -9.49 -5.31 -1.85
N ALA A 83 -10.49 -4.43 -1.79
CA ALA A 83 -10.29 -3.05 -1.32
C ALA A 83 -9.75 -3.01 0.12
N GLY A 84 -10.31 -3.82 1.01
CA GLY A 84 -9.83 -3.93 2.39
C GLY A 84 -8.35 -4.30 2.48
N ARG A 85 -7.95 -5.34 1.74
CA ARG A 85 -6.57 -5.85 1.71
C ARG A 85 -5.58 -4.86 1.09
N VAL A 86 -5.97 -4.25 -0.02
CA VAL A 86 -5.13 -3.29 -0.74
C VAL A 86 -4.91 -2.01 0.07
N VAL A 87 -5.94 -1.48 0.72
CA VAL A 87 -5.82 -0.29 1.58
C VAL A 87 -4.95 -0.60 2.81
N ALA A 88 -5.07 -1.80 3.39
CA ALA A 88 -4.20 -2.21 4.50
C ALA A 88 -2.72 -2.31 4.07
N ALA A 89 -2.44 -2.80 2.86
CA ALA A 89 -1.08 -3.07 2.39
C ALA A 89 -0.34 -1.88 1.76
N SER A 90 -1.05 -0.85 1.26
CA SER A 90 -0.44 0.21 0.46
C SER A 90 -0.84 1.62 0.92
N PRO A 91 0.12 2.45 1.40
CA PRO A 91 -0.13 3.86 1.69
C PRO A 91 -0.60 4.66 0.45
N ALA A 92 -0.13 4.26 -0.74
CA ALA A 92 -0.59 4.86 -1.99
C ALA A 92 -2.07 4.56 -2.24
N ALA A 93 -2.53 3.34 -1.96
CA ALA A 93 -3.94 2.99 -2.01
C ALA A 93 -4.77 3.69 -0.92
N GLN A 94 -4.25 3.80 0.30
CA GLN A 94 -4.89 4.57 1.38
C GLN A 94 -5.18 6.00 0.92
N LYS A 95 -4.20 6.68 0.33
CA LYS A 95 -4.36 8.03 -0.22
C LYS A 95 -5.34 8.07 -1.39
N ALA A 96 -5.29 7.10 -2.30
CA ALA A 96 -6.19 7.04 -3.44
C ALA A 96 -7.67 6.81 -3.06
N VAL A 97 -7.93 6.17 -1.92
CA VAL A 97 -9.29 5.97 -1.38
C VAL A 97 -9.70 7.08 -0.41
N GLY A 98 -8.81 7.50 0.48
CA GLY A 98 -9.10 8.43 1.58
C GLY A 98 -9.00 9.91 1.22
N ALA A 99 -8.46 10.25 0.04
CA ALA A 99 -8.25 11.64 -0.39
C ALA A 99 -8.52 11.87 -1.89
N GLY A 100 -8.64 13.15 -2.26
CA GLY A 100 -8.83 13.60 -3.65
C GLY A 100 -10.17 13.19 -4.29
N ASP A 101 -10.41 13.66 -5.51
CA ASP A 101 -11.66 13.39 -6.24
C ASP A 101 -11.88 11.91 -6.53
N GLY A 102 -10.79 11.15 -6.71
CA GLY A 102 -10.82 9.70 -6.89
C GLY A 102 -11.37 8.98 -5.66
N GLY A 103 -10.83 9.32 -4.49
CA GLY A 103 -11.22 8.79 -3.19
C GLY A 103 -12.65 9.14 -2.81
N LYS A 104 -13.06 10.40 -3.02
CA LYS A 104 -14.46 10.84 -2.80
C LYS A 104 -15.45 9.95 -3.55
N LYS A 105 -15.18 9.69 -4.83
CA LYS A 105 -16.02 8.84 -5.67
C LYS A 105 -15.98 7.37 -5.23
N PHE A 106 -14.83 6.88 -4.77
CA PHE A 106 -14.70 5.52 -4.25
C PHE A 106 -15.54 5.35 -2.97
N MET A 107 -15.36 6.25 -2.02
CA MET A 107 -16.05 6.23 -0.73
C MET A 107 -17.55 6.46 -0.87
N ALA A 108 -18.00 7.25 -1.85
CA ALA A 108 -19.42 7.36 -2.19
C ALA A 108 -20.03 6.03 -2.68
N VAL A 109 -19.30 5.23 -3.47
CA VAL A 109 -19.76 3.90 -3.88
C VAL A 109 -19.80 2.97 -2.68
N MET A 110 -18.76 2.97 -1.82
CA MET A 110 -18.74 2.19 -0.58
C MET A 110 -19.93 2.52 0.33
N LEU A 111 -20.21 3.81 0.54
CA LEU A 111 -21.33 4.26 1.34
C LEU A 111 -22.67 3.83 0.73
N LYS A 112 -22.83 3.93 -0.61
CA LYS A 112 -24.03 3.43 -1.29
C LYS A 112 -24.25 1.95 -0.99
N GLN A 113 -23.20 1.12 -1.05
CA GLN A 113 -23.31 -0.31 -0.73
C GLN A 113 -23.62 -0.53 0.76
N ALA A 114 -23.01 0.24 1.65
CA ALA A 114 -23.24 0.16 3.09
C ALA A 114 -24.67 0.59 3.50
N CYS A 115 -25.25 1.56 2.78
CA CYS A 115 -26.60 2.08 3.00
C CYS A 115 -27.67 1.40 2.14
N ASP A 116 -27.36 0.28 1.48
CA ASP A 116 -28.38 -0.51 0.80
C ASP A 116 -29.46 -0.93 1.81
N ARG A 117 -30.73 -0.86 1.43
CA ARG A 117 -31.85 -1.23 2.30
C ARG A 117 -31.99 -2.75 2.43
N ARG A 118 -31.49 -3.51 1.45
CA ARG A 118 -31.54 -4.97 1.49
C ARG A 118 -30.31 -5.51 2.22
N PRO A 119 -30.48 -6.25 3.32
CA PRO A 119 -29.36 -6.83 4.03
C PRO A 119 -28.63 -7.82 3.12
N SER A 120 -27.36 -7.54 2.84
CA SER A 120 -26.52 -8.37 1.96
C SER A 120 -25.12 -8.52 2.56
N GLN A 121 -24.36 -9.52 2.09
CA GLN A 121 -22.96 -9.65 2.49
C GLN A 121 -22.15 -8.43 2.01
N LEU A 122 -22.43 -7.92 0.82
CA LEU A 122 -21.78 -6.72 0.30
C LEU A 122 -22.03 -5.51 1.20
N GLN A 123 -23.26 -5.32 1.67
CA GLN A 123 -23.62 -4.25 2.62
C GLN A 123 -22.85 -4.41 3.95
N LYS A 124 -22.82 -5.62 4.52
CA LYS A 124 -22.07 -5.91 5.76
C LYS A 124 -20.57 -5.64 5.59
N GLY A 125 -19.96 -6.14 4.51
CA GLY A 125 -18.55 -5.94 4.22
C GLY A 125 -18.19 -4.47 4.03
N ALA A 126 -19.04 -3.73 3.30
CA ALA A 126 -18.83 -2.29 3.10
C ALA A 126 -18.88 -1.50 4.42
N ARG A 127 -19.85 -1.80 5.29
CA ARG A 127 -19.97 -1.19 6.63
C ARG A 127 -18.74 -1.48 7.49
N GLN A 128 -18.35 -2.75 7.56
CA GLN A 128 -17.20 -3.19 8.35
C GLN A 128 -15.90 -2.51 7.90
N LEU A 129 -15.69 -2.37 6.58
CA LEU A 129 -14.52 -1.67 6.05
C LEU A 129 -14.53 -0.18 6.37
N ILE A 130 -15.67 0.51 6.24
CA ILE A 130 -15.79 1.93 6.61
C ILE A 130 -15.45 2.15 8.08
N GLU A 131 -16.00 1.31 8.97
CA GLU A 131 -15.75 1.38 10.41
C GLU A 131 -14.28 1.07 10.74
N THR A 132 -13.71 0.05 10.10
CA THR A 132 -12.31 -0.32 10.27
C THR A 132 -11.40 0.82 9.83
N TRP A 133 -11.61 1.38 8.63
CA TRP A 133 -10.80 2.49 8.12
C TRP A 133 -10.97 3.77 8.93
N GLN A 134 -12.16 4.05 9.46
CA GLN A 134 -12.34 5.13 10.41
C GLN A 134 -11.47 4.87 11.66
N GLN A 135 -11.56 3.70 12.29
CA GLN A 135 -10.79 3.40 13.49
C GLN A 135 -9.27 3.45 13.24
N THR A 136 -8.82 2.93 12.10
CA THR A 136 -7.39 2.88 11.74
C THR A 136 -6.84 4.25 11.31
N TYR A 137 -7.61 5.05 10.59
CA TYR A 137 -7.11 6.25 9.90
C TYR A 137 -7.75 7.57 10.37
N ALA A 138 -8.64 7.57 11.38
CA ALA A 138 -9.32 8.79 11.86
C ALA A 138 -8.37 9.91 12.30
N SER A 139 -7.19 9.56 12.80
CA SER A 139 -6.19 10.54 13.23
C SER A 139 -5.39 11.16 12.08
N ASN A 140 -5.56 10.69 10.84
CA ASN A 140 -4.81 11.16 9.69
C ASN A 140 -5.58 12.28 8.95
N PRO A 141 -5.20 13.57 9.10
CA PRO A 141 -5.88 14.67 8.42
C PRO A 141 -5.73 14.62 6.89
N GLY A 142 -4.77 13.85 6.37
CA GLY A 142 -4.57 13.63 4.94
C GLY A 142 -5.55 12.64 4.31
N LEU A 143 -6.40 11.96 5.10
CA LEU A 143 -7.35 10.95 4.64
C LEU A 143 -8.79 11.23 5.15
N PRO A 144 -9.34 12.42 4.86
CA PRO A 144 -10.56 12.91 5.51
C PRO A 144 -11.79 12.03 5.23
N TYR A 145 -11.85 11.35 4.08
CA TYR A 145 -13.06 10.65 3.67
C TYR A 145 -13.38 9.42 4.53
N PHE A 146 -12.40 8.81 5.20
CA PHE A 146 -12.67 7.70 6.12
C PHE A 146 -13.50 8.16 7.32
N ALA A 147 -13.20 9.34 7.86
CA ALA A 147 -13.98 9.93 8.95
C ALA A 147 -15.35 10.44 8.45
N THR A 148 -15.38 11.16 7.32
CA THR A 148 -16.63 11.74 6.78
C THR A 148 -17.67 10.66 6.49
N VAL A 149 -17.28 9.60 5.78
CA VAL A 149 -18.23 8.54 5.39
C VAL A 149 -18.70 7.71 6.58
N ALA A 150 -17.87 7.55 7.62
CA ALA A 150 -18.29 6.89 8.85
C ALA A 150 -19.37 7.69 9.61
N VAL A 151 -19.26 9.03 9.63
CA VAL A 151 -20.31 9.89 10.21
C VAL A 151 -21.62 9.76 9.43
N GLU A 152 -21.56 9.76 8.10
CA GLU A 152 -22.74 9.56 7.24
C GLU A 152 -23.38 8.18 7.46
N LEU A 153 -22.56 7.13 7.59
CA LEU A 153 -23.03 5.79 7.91
C LEU A 153 -23.67 5.72 9.30
N ALA A 154 -23.08 6.37 10.31
CA ALA A 154 -23.65 6.43 11.66
C ALA A 154 -25.01 7.15 11.66
N ALA A 155 -25.13 8.27 10.93
CA ALA A 155 -26.38 8.99 10.75
C ALA A 155 -27.45 8.11 10.09
N PHE A 156 -27.07 7.32 9.08
CA PHE A 156 -27.97 6.37 8.42
C PHE A 156 -28.43 5.25 9.37
N LYS A 157 -27.53 4.67 10.17
CA LYS A 157 -27.89 3.64 11.17
C LYS A 157 -28.86 4.19 12.20
N HIS A 158 -28.62 5.39 12.71
CA HIS A 158 -29.50 6.06 13.66
C HIS A 158 -30.89 6.32 13.08
N GLN A 159 -30.99 6.75 11.81
CA GLN A 159 -32.27 6.95 11.13
C GLN A 159 -33.06 5.65 10.92
N ASN A 160 -32.39 4.51 10.80
CA ASN A 160 -33.04 3.21 10.63
C ASN A 160 -33.24 2.44 11.95
N GLY A 161 -32.96 3.06 13.11
CA GLY A 161 -33.10 2.42 14.42
C GLY A 161 -32.13 1.24 14.63
N GLU A 162 -31.02 1.20 13.88
CA GLU A 162 -30.04 0.13 13.97
C GLU A 162 -29.04 0.41 15.10
N ALA A 163 -28.95 -0.49 16.07
CA ALA A 163 -28.03 -0.36 17.19
C ALA A 163 -26.55 -0.36 16.73
N PRO A 164 -25.66 0.38 17.40
CA PRO A 164 -24.23 0.33 17.10
C PRO A 164 -23.72 -1.11 17.29
N SER A 165 -23.13 -1.68 16.25
CA SER A 165 -22.52 -3.01 16.30
C SER A 165 -21.18 -2.91 17.05
N ALA A 166 -21.06 -3.63 18.17
CA ALA A 166 -19.91 -3.58 19.07
C ALA A 166 -18.84 -4.66 18.81
N ALA A 167 -18.81 -5.27 17.63
CA ALA A 167 -17.86 -6.34 17.33
C ALA A 167 -16.79 -5.87 16.33
N PRO A 168 -15.53 -5.66 16.75
CA PRO A 168 -14.42 -5.62 15.82
C PRO A 168 -14.22 -7.05 15.31
N THR A 169 -14.94 -7.42 14.26
CA THR A 169 -14.66 -8.66 13.55
C THR A 169 -13.59 -8.33 12.52
N ASP A 170 -12.60 -9.21 12.38
CA ASP A 170 -11.45 -9.01 11.51
C ASP A 170 -11.89 -8.66 10.07
N ALA A 171 -11.53 -7.46 9.59
CA ALA A 171 -11.78 -7.01 8.21
C ALA A 171 -11.15 -7.94 7.16
N LEU A 172 -10.28 -8.85 7.60
CA LEU A 172 -9.58 -9.86 6.80
C LEU A 172 -10.44 -11.10 6.46
N GLN A 173 -11.58 -11.34 7.13
CA GLN A 173 -12.43 -12.51 6.88
C GLN A 173 -13.34 -12.39 5.64
N PHE A 174 -13.55 -11.18 5.11
CA PHE A 174 -14.44 -10.98 3.96
C PHE A 174 -13.83 -11.43 2.63
N ALA A 175 -12.51 -11.53 2.56
CA ALA A 175 -11.79 -11.92 1.35
C ALA A 175 -11.53 -13.44 1.23
N GLY A 176 -11.68 -14.20 2.33
CA GLY A 176 -11.27 -15.62 2.39
C GLY A 176 -11.94 -16.51 3.44
N GLY A 177 -12.99 -16.03 4.13
CA GLY A 177 -13.65 -16.82 5.18
C GLY A 177 -14.56 -17.95 4.66
N PRO A 178 -14.72 -19.06 5.41
CA PRO A 178 -15.40 -20.31 4.99
C PRO A 178 -16.91 -20.20 4.67
N GLN A 179 -17.46 -18.99 4.62
CA GLN A 179 -18.88 -18.74 4.32
C GLN A 179 -19.18 -18.93 2.82
N LEU A 180 -18.24 -18.64 1.92
CA LEU A 180 -18.40 -18.90 0.47
C LEU A 180 -18.30 -20.40 0.13
N GLN A 181 -17.60 -21.17 0.96
CA GLN A 181 -17.46 -22.63 0.81
C GLN A 181 -18.74 -23.40 1.22
N ARG A 182 -19.54 -22.86 2.15
CA ARG A 182 -20.76 -23.51 2.64
C ARG A 182 -21.93 -23.51 1.66
N ARG A 183 -21.82 -22.84 0.51
CA ARG A 183 -22.85 -22.94 -0.54
C ARG A 183 -22.63 -24.09 -1.53
N GLY A 184 -21.50 -24.82 -1.41
CA GLY A 184 -21.21 -26.02 -2.21
C GLY A 184 -21.47 -27.35 -1.51
N ALA A 185 -21.69 -27.36 -0.18
CA ALA A 185 -21.77 -28.59 0.62
C ALA A 185 -23.21 -29.01 0.96
N ALA A 186 -24.13 -28.93 0.00
CA ALA A 186 -25.50 -29.43 0.13
C ALA A 186 -25.90 -30.25 -1.10
N SER A 187 -25.19 -31.35 -1.33
CA SER A 187 -25.72 -32.56 -1.97
C SER A 187 -24.84 -33.72 -1.56
N GLY A 188 -25.49 -34.79 -1.11
CA GLY A 188 -24.85 -35.90 -0.44
C GLY A 188 -24.15 -36.87 -1.36
N MET A 189 -23.49 -37.81 -0.68
CA MET A 189 -22.93 -39.09 -1.15
C MET A 189 -21.56 -39.04 -1.85
N ASP A 190 -20.64 -39.84 -1.27
CA ASP A 190 -19.44 -40.49 -1.86
C ASP A 190 -18.06 -39.79 -1.78
N ASP A 191 -17.56 -39.58 -0.55
CA ASP A 191 -16.22 -39.03 -0.23
C ASP A 191 -15.15 -40.09 0.11
N SER A 192 -14.69 -40.89 -0.86
CA SER A 192 -13.47 -41.70 -0.64
C SER A 192 -12.50 -41.78 -1.82
N ALA A 193 -12.94 -41.47 -3.04
CA ALA A 193 -12.06 -41.44 -4.21
C ALA A 193 -11.54 -40.03 -4.57
N SER A 194 -12.23 -38.97 -4.16
CA SER A 194 -11.92 -37.57 -4.52
C SER A 194 -10.77 -36.94 -3.71
N LEU A 195 -10.56 -37.41 -2.48
CA LEU A 195 -9.53 -36.87 -1.57
C LEU A 195 -8.10 -37.21 -2.02
N SER A 196 -7.89 -38.33 -2.73
CA SER A 196 -6.55 -38.71 -3.22
C SER A 196 -6.12 -37.87 -4.43
N ALA A 197 -7.06 -37.53 -5.33
CA ALA A 197 -6.80 -36.70 -6.49
C ALA A 197 -6.48 -35.25 -6.10
N ALA A 198 -7.24 -34.68 -5.15
CA ALA A 198 -6.99 -33.34 -4.63
C ALA A 198 -5.69 -33.23 -3.81
N SER A 199 -5.25 -34.32 -3.19
CA SER A 199 -3.95 -34.38 -2.51
C SER A 199 -2.79 -34.46 -3.52
N LEU A 200 -2.92 -35.32 -4.54
CA LEU A 200 -1.94 -35.44 -5.63
C LEU A 200 -1.78 -34.15 -6.43
N GLN A 201 -2.86 -33.39 -6.62
CA GLN A 201 -2.82 -32.11 -7.32
C GLN A 201 -2.13 -31.03 -6.47
N ARG A 202 -2.41 -30.96 -5.16
CA ARG A 202 -1.69 -30.07 -4.24
C ARG A 202 -0.19 -30.39 -4.15
N HIS A 203 0.20 -31.66 -4.24
CA HIS A 203 1.61 -32.05 -4.30
C HIS A 203 2.28 -31.65 -5.63
N ARG A 204 1.57 -31.71 -6.75
CA ARG A 204 2.07 -31.22 -8.05
C ARG A 204 2.21 -29.70 -8.08
N GLU A 205 1.22 -28.98 -7.56
CA GLU A 205 1.24 -27.51 -7.46
C GLU A 205 2.35 -27.02 -6.50
N ALA A 206 2.59 -27.75 -5.40
CA ALA A 206 3.70 -27.45 -4.50
C ALA A 206 5.07 -27.71 -5.15
N ALA A 207 5.19 -28.75 -5.99
CA ALA A 207 6.42 -29.05 -6.73
C ALA A 207 6.69 -28.03 -7.85
N GLU A 208 5.65 -27.57 -8.55
CA GLU A 208 5.77 -26.49 -9.55
C GLU A 208 6.10 -25.15 -8.90
N ALA A 209 5.50 -24.83 -7.75
CA ALA A 209 5.84 -23.64 -6.98
C ALA A 209 7.27 -23.68 -6.40
N ALA A 210 7.83 -24.88 -6.16
CA ALA A 210 9.23 -25.03 -5.78
C ALA A 210 10.17 -24.84 -6.99
N GLN A 211 9.82 -25.38 -8.16
CA GLN A 211 10.59 -25.16 -9.40
C GLN A 211 10.60 -23.70 -9.85
N ILE A 212 9.47 -22.98 -9.72
CA ILE A 212 9.39 -21.55 -10.02
C ILE A 212 10.27 -20.75 -9.04
N ARG A 213 10.29 -21.11 -7.75
CA ARG A 213 11.18 -20.48 -6.76
C ARG A 213 12.65 -20.74 -7.05
N GLN A 214 13.00 -21.93 -7.51
CA GLN A 214 14.37 -22.26 -7.94
C GLN A 214 14.77 -21.50 -9.22
N ALA A 215 13.88 -21.43 -10.22
CA ALA A 215 14.13 -20.71 -11.46
C ALA A 215 14.26 -19.19 -11.25
N ILE A 216 13.55 -18.64 -10.26
CA ILE A 216 13.71 -17.23 -9.84
C ILE A 216 15.05 -17.04 -9.12
N ALA A 217 15.47 -17.98 -8.25
CA ALA A 217 16.77 -17.92 -7.58
C ALA A 217 17.95 -18.03 -8.57
N ASP A 218 17.83 -18.86 -9.61
CA ASP A 218 18.84 -19.00 -10.67
C ASP A 218 18.90 -17.77 -11.62
N GLN A 219 17.79 -17.05 -11.79
CA GLN A 219 17.79 -15.75 -12.48
C GLN A 219 18.35 -14.61 -11.63
N HIS A 220 18.26 -14.70 -10.30
CA HIS A 220 18.87 -13.71 -9.40
C HIS A 220 20.38 -13.89 -9.21
N THR A 221 20.91 -15.10 -9.38
CA THR A 221 22.36 -15.34 -9.39
C THR A 221 23.05 -14.80 -10.64
N THR A 222 22.35 -14.69 -11.78
CA THR A 222 22.90 -14.09 -13.01
C THR A 222 22.81 -12.55 -13.04
N LEU A 223 22.10 -11.92 -12.10
CA LEU A 223 22.04 -10.47 -11.93
C LEU A 223 23.03 -9.92 -10.89
N ASP A 224 23.61 -10.77 -10.05
CA ASP A 224 24.64 -10.39 -9.07
C ASP A 224 26.07 -10.44 -9.65
N GLU A 225 26.23 -10.96 -10.89
CA GLU A 225 27.53 -11.07 -11.57
C GLU A 225 27.73 -10.02 -12.67
N ALA A 226 27.16 -8.83 -12.51
CA ALA A 226 27.57 -7.65 -13.26
C ALA A 226 28.42 -6.76 -12.34
N PRO A 227 29.77 -6.72 -12.48
CA PRO A 227 30.59 -5.83 -11.69
C PRO A 227 30.20 -4.39 -12.05
N THR A 228 29.47 -3.73 -11.16
CA THR A 228 29.16 -2.32 -11.29
C THR A 228 30.47 -1.55 -11.13
N SER A 229 30.85 -0.89 -12.22
CA SER A 229 32.04 -0.05 -12.42
C SER A 229 32.31 1.01 -11.34
N THR A 230 31.40 1.20 -10.39
CA THR A 230 31.51 2.15 -9.27
C THR A 230 32.34 1.60 -8.11
N SER A 231 32.33 0.27 -7.87
CA SER A 231 33.07 -0.33 -6.74
C SER A 231 34.60 -0.38 -6.98
N GLN A 232 35.04 -0.43 -8.23
CA GLN A 232 36.47 -0.51 -8.58
C GLN A 232 37.16 0.86 -8.49
N GLU A 233 36.44 1.94 -8.79
CA GLU A 233 36.95 3.31 -8.71
C GLU A 233 37.09 3.77 -7.25
N GLU A 234 36.14 3.39 -6.39
CA GLU A 234 36.18 3.66 -4.95
C GLU A 234 37.26 2.85 -4.23
N ALA A 235 37.48 1.60 -4.65
CA ALA A 235 38.58 0.77 -4.14
C ALA A 235 39.97 1.25 -4.61
N MET A 236 40.08 1.79 -5.83
CA MET A 236 41.33 2.44 -6.29
C MET A 236 41.60 3.76 -5.58
N LEU A 237 40.57 4.57 -5.29
CA LEU A 237 40.74 5.81 -4.54
C LEU A 237 41.17 5.55 -3.09
N ALA A 238 40.60 4.53 -2.44
CA ALA A 238 40.99 4.10 -1.10
C ALA A 238 42.45 3.59 -1.08
N ARG A 239 42.86 2.82 -2.10
CA ARG A 239 44.23 2.31 -2.21
C ARG A 239 45.26 3.41 -2.48
N ALA A 240 44.93 4.40 -3.32
CA ALA A 240 45.78 5.57 -3.58
C ALA A 240 45.94 6.49 -2.35
N MET A 241 44.91 6.60 -1.51
CA MET A 241 45.00 7.32 -0.23
C MET A 241 45.85 6.57 0.81
N GLU A 242 45.82 5.24 0.81
CA GLU A 242 46.67 4.39 1.67
C GLU A 242 48.15 4.49 1.26
N GLU A 243 48.44 4.49 -0.05
CA GLU A 243 49.80 4.60 -0.60
C GLU A 243 50.41 5.99 -0.33
N SER A 244 49.57 7.03 -0.33
CA SER A 244 49.97 8.39 0.05
C SER A 244 50.29 8.52 1.55
N ARG A 245 49.66 7.71 2.40
CA ARG A 245 49.94 7.65 3.85
C ARG A 245 51.21 6.84 4.16
N GLN A 246 51.46 5.77 3.41
CA GLN A 246 52.68 4.97 3.58
C GLN A 246 53.93 5.68 3.05
N SER A 247 53.80 6.52 2.02
CA SER A 247 54.90 7.36 1.51
C SER A 247 55.28 8.52 2.44
N ALA A 248 54.44 8.87 3.41
CA ALA A 248 54.70 9.91 4.42
C ALA A 248 55.40 9.37 5.69
N SER A 249 55.63 8.05 5.79
CA SER A 249 56.13 7.38 7.01
C SER A 249 57.65 7.14 7.04
N ALA A 250 58.42 7.75 6.13
CA ALA A 250 59.87 7.61 6.09
C ALA A 250 60.57 8.97 6.20
N SER A 251 60.41 9.65 7.34
CA SER A 251 61.36 10.65 7.89
C SER A 251 60.83 11.20 9.23
N ALA A 252 61.43 10.76 10.34
CA ALA A 252 61.48 11.54 11.59
C ALA A 252 62.81 12.35 11.60
N PRO A 253 63.06 13.34 12.48
CA PRO A 253 62.36 13.65 13.75
C PRO A 253 62.19 15.14 14.13
N ASP A 254 61.52 15.33 15.27
CA ASP A 254 61.68 16.34 16.35
C ASP A 254 61.60 17.85 16.09
N ALA A 255 60.61 18.50 16.72
CA ALA A 255 60.79 19.73 17.49
C ALA A 255 59.58 20.01 18.41
N PHE A 256 59.86 20.08 19.71
CA PHE A 256 59.02 20.57 20.81
C PHE A 256 58.36 21.94 20.55
N ALA A 257 57.08 22.11 20.91
CA ALA A 257 56.57 23.26 21.68
C ALA A 257 55.11 23.02 22.18
N PRO A 258 54.71 23.49 23.38
CA PRO A 258 53.45 23.09 24.03
C PRO A 258 52.35 24.19 24.13
N VAL A 259 51.10 23.71 24.37
CA VAL A 259 49.86 24.34 24.96
C VAL A 259 49.10 25.39 24.08
N PRO A 260 47.75 25.57 24.17
CA PRO A 260 46.85 25.10 25.23
C PRO A 260 45.52 24.41 24.86
N GLN A 261 45.06 23.66 25.87
CA GLN A 261 43.72 23.08 26.02
C GLN A 261 42.63 24.14 25.90
N THR A 262 41.57 23.82 25.14
CA THR A 262 40.26 24.46 25.28
C THR A 262 39.24 23.39 25.67
N ASP A 263 38.47 23.76 26.68
CA ASP A 263 37.53 22.95 27.46
C ASP A 263 36.30 22.53 26.62
N PRO A 264 35.91 21.23 26.56
CA PRO A 264 34.79 20.75 25.76
C PRO A 264 33.40 20.94 26.39
N PHE A 265 33.24 21.75 27.45
CA PHE A 265 31.96 21.94 28.16
C PHE A 265 31.43 23.38 28.20
N ALA A 266 31.56 24.13 27.11
CA ALA A 266 30.88 25.41 26.93
C ALA A 266 29.52 25.21 26.23
N ALA A 267 28.43 25.53 26.94
CA ALA A 267 27.06 25.47 26.42
C ALA A 267 26.83 26.44 25.23
N PRO A 268 26.03 26.06 24.22
CA PRO A 268 25.70 26.96 23.11
C PRO A 268 24.77 28.10 23.58
N PRO A 269 24.87 29.33 23.03
CA PRO A 269 23.94 30.40 23.35
C PRO A 269 22.54 30.12 22.77
N SER A 270 21.51 30.36 23.58
CA SER A 270 20.09 30.20 23.20
C SER A 270 19.68 31.15 22.06
N PRO A 271 18.83 30.70 21.11
CA PRO A 271 18.30 31.57 20.07
C PRO A 271 17.21 32.53 20.61
N THR A 272 17.40 33.83 20.38
CA THR A 272 16.43 34.89 20.66
C THR A 272 15.22 34.77 19.72
N LEU A 273 14.02 34.58 20.28
CA LEU A 273 12.76 34.60 19.53
C LEU A 273 12.35 36.04 19.17
N PRO A 274 11.78 36.29 17.97
CA PRO A 274 11.22 37.59 17.61
C PRO A 274 9.90 37.89 18.36
N PRO A 275 9.56 39.17 18.61
CA PRO A 275 8.35 39.56 19.34
C PRO A 275 7.07 39.25 18.56
N ARG A 276 6.04 38.82 19.30
CA ARG A 276 4.68 38.49 18.84
C ARG A 276 3.92 39.77 18.42
N PRO A 277 3.17 39.78 17.30
CA PRO A 277 2.31 40.91 16.94
C PRO A 277 1.09 41.02 17.86
N PRO A 278 0.58 42.23 18.13
CA PRO A 278 -0.61 42.44 18.96
C PRO A 278 -1.88 41.90 18.27
N ALA A 279 -2.80 41.38 19.10
CA ALA A 279 -4.09 40.87 18.68
C ALA A 279 -5.00 41.99 18.16
N ALA A 280 -5.71 41.73 17.06
CA ALA A 280 -6.78 42.58 16.57
C ALA A 280 -8.05 42.39 17.40
N ASP A 281 -8.64 43.50 17.84
CA ASP A 281 -9.85 43.59 18.66
C ASP A 281 -11.11 43.35 17.78
N PRO A 282 -12.02 42.41 18.11
CA PRO A 282 -13.14 42.02 17.24
C PRO A 282 -14.38 42.95 17.27
N PHE A 283 -14.28 44.20 17.72
CA PHE A 283 -15.44 45.11 17.86
C PHE A 283 -15.39 46.42 17.06
N ALA A 284 -14.71 46.45 15.90
CA ALA A 284 -14.82 47.56 14.96
C ALA A 284 -15.89 47.29 13.88
N ALA A 285 -17.05 47.94 14.00
CA ALA A 285 -18.09 47.97 12.96
C ALA A 285 -17.69 48.91 11.81
N PRO A 286 -18.03 48.61 10.53
CA PRO A 286 -17.77 49.50 9.41
C PRO A 286 -18.91 50.52 9.16
N PRO A 287 -18.63 51.66 8.50
CA PRO A 287 -19.64 52.65 8.10
C PRO A 287 -20.52 52.20 6.92
#